data_AF-A0A5J5LGZ3-F1
#
_entry.id   AF-A0A5J5LGZ3-F1
#
_cell.length_a   1.000
_cell.length_b   1.000
_cell.length_c   1.000
_cell.angle_alpha   90.00
_cell.angle_beta   90.00
_cell.angle_gamma   90.00
#
_symmetry.space_group_name_H-M   'P 1'
#
loop_
_entity.id
_entity.type
_entity.pdbx_description
1 polymer ?
#
loop_
_entity_poly.entity_id
_entity_poly.type
_entity_poly.pdbx_seq_one_letter_code
_entity_poly.pdbx_strand_id
1 'polypeptide(L)'
;MSTDNTTDASTETESKCGASEAGSASESASEVETDTTSKCGASASSSTETSPDTGDDTASKCGASSSSESSSSSSSSSCGASSSSESDEEEEVGATVDDFDAEPGQLIAVGLGPGQPEGMTARARSALLDAEHIVGYTTYVELLPDEVTEEAEDIYNTPMCGEVSRTEEAIDRALAGNDVAIIGSGDPNVYALAGLALEIIESKGATATMLDFDVVPGVPAAQSCAARVGAPLVNDTVSISLSDHLTDMPTIESRLHAAAKEGFTITIYNPWSRKRRDNYEKCCEILLEHRNPETPVGVVHAAGREDEQVEIVELGELPELGETDLVDMTTTLLVGNEDTYVWDDRMVTPRGYETKYDY
;
A
#
# COMPACT_ATOMS: atom_id res chain seq x y z
N MET A 1 -41.98 -47.44 47.46
CA MET A 1 -41.20 -47.36 48.72
C MET A 1 -40.64 -45.94 48.78
N SER A 2 -40.78 -45.29 49.93
CA SER A 2 -40.25 -43.94 50.24
C SER A 2 -40.73 -42.78 49.36
N THR A 3 -40.81 -41.61 49.98
CA THR A 3 -41.28 -40.33 49.45
C THR A 3 -40.25 -39.23 49.76
N ASP A 4 -40.61 -37.99 49.41
CA ASP A 4 -40.03 -36.72 49.86
C ASP A 4 -38.78 -36.23 49.08
N ASN A 5 -38.77 -35.07 48.39
CA ASN A 5 -39.16 -33.68 48.74
C ASN A 5 -38.01 -32.99 49.55
N THR A 6 -37.57 -31.76 49.33
CA THR A 6 -38.34 -30.49 49.14
C THR A 6 -37.43 -29.36 48.59
N THR A 7 -38.00 -28.33 47.90
CA THR A 7 -37.60 -26.87 47.82
C THR A 7 -36.12 -26.46 47.66
N ASP A 8 -35.72 -25.36 47.00
CA ASP A 8 -36.40 -24.14 46.49
C ASP A 8 -35.44 -23.43 45.47
N ALA A 9 -35.68 -22.31 44.78
CA ALA A 9 -36.80 -21.34 44.67
C ALA A 9 -36.73 -20.60 43.30
N SER A 10 -37.70 -19.71 43.03
CA SER A 10 -37.65 -18.65 41.99
C SER A 10 -36.60 -17.54 42.33
N THR A 11 -36.21 -16.59 41.48
CA THR A 11 -36.97 -15.90 40.40
C THR A 11 -36.02 -15.20 39.41
N GLU A 12 -36.45 -14.99 38.17
CA GLU A 12 -35.84 -14.05 37.22
C GLU A 12 -36.19 -12.59 37.57
N THR A 13 -35.31 -11.64 37.21
CA THR A 13 -35.67 -10.21 37.12
C THR A 13 -34.95 -9.55 35.96
N GLU A 14 -35.72 -8.98 35.04
CA GLU A 14 -35.22 -8.04 34.03
C GLU A 14 -34.64 -6.76 34.68
N SER A 15 -33.86 -6.00 33.93
CA SER A 15 -33.67 -4.56 34.18
C SER A 15 -33.44 -3.82 32.87
N LYS A 16 -34.20 -2.74 32.66
CA LYS A 16 -34.28 -1.98 31.41
C LYS A 16 -34.44 -0.49 31.72
N CYS A 17 -33.97 0.35 30.78
CA CYS A 17 -34.02 1.82 30.78
C CYS A 17 -33.09 2.52 31.80
N GLY A 18 -32.54 3.66 31.37
CA GLY A 18 -31.61 4.45 32.17
C GLY A 18 -30.95 5.64 31.45
N ALA A 19 -31.55 6.15 30.37
CA ALA A 19 -31.07 7.38 29.74
C ALA A 19 -31.57 8.61 30.50
N SER A 20 -30.70 9.59 30.75
CA SER A 20 -31.06 10.86 31.36
C SER A 20 -30.21 12.00 30.77
N GLU A 21 -30.86 12.90 30.03
CA GLU A 21 -30.28 14.17 29.62
C GLU A 21 -30.18 15.14 30.81
N ALA A 22 -29.19 16.02 30.78
CA ALA A 22 -29.17 17.27 31.53
C ALA A 22 -28.34 18.29 30.72
N GLY A 23 -28.84 19.50 30.52
CA GLY A 23 -28.16 20.49 29.68
C GLY A 23 -28.42 21.94 30.08
N SER A 24 -27.60 22.82 29.50
CA SER A 24 -27.70 24.29 29.52
C SER A 24 -27.51 25.01 30.87
N ALA A 25 -26.47 25.86 30.97
CA ALA A 25 -26.66 27.32 30.90
C ALA A 25 -25.34 28.14 30.95
N SER A 26 -25.13 28.96 29.90
CA SER A 26 -24.78 30.39 29.87
C SER A 26 -23.81 31.07 30.87
N GLU A 27 -23.00 32.01 30.32
CA GLU A 27 -22.47 33.26 30.93
C GLU A 27 -21.43 33.17 32.10
N SER A 28 -20.52 34.14 32.31
CA SER A 28 -19.96 35.19 31.42
C SER A 28 -18.63 35.78 31.97
N ALA A 29 -17.96 36.57 31.12
CA ALA A 29 -16.86 37.54 31.32
C ALA A 29 -16.23 37.82 32.71
N SER A 30 -14.89 38.00 32.73
CA SER A 30 -14.28 39.33 33.01
C SER A 30 -12.77 39.38 32.66
N GLU A 31 -12.27 40.59 32.38
CA GLU A 31 -10.88 40.89 31.97
C GLU A 31 -10.01 41.37 33.15
N VAL A 32 -8.70 41.07 33.12
CA VAL A 32 -7.58 41.94 33.59
C VAL A 32 -6.35 41.54 32.76
N GLU A 33 -5.73 42.32 31.85
CA GLU A 33 -5.10 43.66 31.88
C GLU A 33 -3.67 43.71 32.48
N THR A 34 -2.83 44.63 31.96
CA THR A 34 -1.46 45.01 32.42
C THR A 34 -0.31 43.98 32.21
N ASP A 35 0.93 44.35 31.82
CA ASP A 35 1.38 45.59 31.17
C ASP A 35 2.67 45.43 30.31
N THR A 36 3.03 46.54 29.67
CA THR A 36 3.86 46.79 28.50
C THR A 36 5.39 46.86 28.67
N THR A 37 6.09 46.79 27.52
CA THR A 37 7.48 47.22 27.22
C THR A 37 8.63 46.41 27.84
N SER A 38 9.84 46.29 27.27
CA SER A 38 10.61 47.12 26.31
C SER A 38 11.77 46.27 25.69
N LYS A 39 12.64 46.70 24.75
CA LYS A 39 12.56 47.56 23.54
C LYS A 39 13.97 47.62 22.88
N CYS A 40 14.10 47.21 21.61
CA CYS A 40 15.21 47.49 20.66
C CYS A 40 16.66 47.04 21.00
N GLY A 41 17.39 46.58 19.96
CA GLY A 41 18.85 46.43 19.98
C GLY A 41 19.41 45.72 18.74
N ALA A 42 19.72 46.47 17.66
CA ALA A 42 20.21 45.89 16.40
C ALA A 42 21.39 46.69 15.79
N SER A 43 22.42 45.97 15.32
CA SER A 43 23.48 46.32 14.33
C SER A 43 24.42 45.08 14.22
N ALA A 44 24.94 44.60 13.08
CA ALA A 44 25.59 45.25 11.92
C ALA A 44 27.01 45.78 12.27
N SER A 45 28.08 45.61 11.48
CA SER A 45 28.25 45.06 10.10
C SER A 45 29.73 44.73 9.75
N SER A 46 29.98 44.04 8.61
CA SER A 46 31.23 44.08 7.76
C SER A 46 32.56 43.59 8.40
N SER A 47 33.68 43.24 7.75
CA SER A 47 34.25 43.24 6.35
C SER A 47 35.60 42.47 6.37
N THR A 48 36.32 42.01 5.32
CA THR A 48 36.15 41.75 3.85
C THR A 48 37.45 41.06 3.33
N GLU A 49 37.41 40.32 2.20
CA GLU A 49 38.47 39.81 1.24
C GLU A 49 39.99 39.78 1.63
N THR A 50 40.86 38.86 1.14
CA THR A 50 41.26 38.68 -0.28
C THR A 50 42.25 37.49 -0.45
N SER A 51 42.35 36.89 -1.66
CA SER A 51 43.41 35.92 -2.08
C SER A 51 44.66 36.59 -2.68
N PRO A 52 45.80 35.87 -2.82
CA PRO A 52 46.35 35.49 -4.16
C PRO A 52 47.18 34.17 -4.15
N ASP A 53 47.77 33.61 -5.24
CA ASP A 53 47.52 33.52 -6.70
C ASP A 53 48.64 32.62 -7.34
N THR A 54 48.56 32.28 -8.65
CA THR A 54 49.52 31.51 -9.51
C THR A 54 49.62 30.00 -9.24
N GLY A 55 49.90 29.07 -10.18
CA GLY A 55 50.14 29.04 -11.64
C GLY A 55 50.40 27.55 -12.03
N ASP A 56 50.41 27.04 -13.27
CA ASP A 56 50.61 27.56 -14.64
C ASP A 56 49.94 26.59 -15.67
N ASP A 57 50.24 26.70 -16.97
CA ASP A 57 49.54 26.11 -18.12
C ASP A 57 49.87 24.63 -18.45
N THR A 58 48.96 23.95 -19.18
CA THR A 58 49.21 23.58 -20.61
C THR A 58 48.05 22.82 -21.27
N ALA A 59 47.62 23.31 -22.44
CA ALA A 59 46.76 22.58 -23.37
C ALA A 59 47.60 21.87 -24.46
N SER A 60 47.09 20.76 -25.02
CA SER A 60 47.60 20.18 -26.28
C SER A 60 46.51 19.42 -27.04
N LYS A 61 46.61 19.42 -28.37
CA LYS A 61 45.46 19.19 -29.27
C LYS A 61 45.87 18.42 -30.55
N CYS A 62 45.56 17.14 -30.61
CA CYS A 62 45.62 16.28 -31.81
C CYS A 62 44.91 14.94 -31.54
N GLY A 63 44.43 14.17 -32.52
CA GLY A 63 44.33 14.41 -33.97
C GLY A 63 43.88 13.13 -34.71
N ALA A 64 42.74 13.19 -35.39
CA ALA A 64 41.97 12.07 -35.97
C ALA A 64 42.72 11.03 -36.84
N SER A 65 42.16 9.81 -36.98
CA SER A 65 41.68 9.26 -38.28
C SER A 65 41.00 7.87 -38.24
N SER A 66 39.99 7.70 -39.11
CA SER A 66 39.60 6.48 -39.88
C SER A 66 39.31 5.11 -39.22
N SER A 67 38.03 4.86 -38.93
CA SER A 67 37.16 3.82 -39.55
C SER A 67 37.70 2.45 -40.02
N SER A 68 37.05 1.36 -39.56
CA SER A 68 36.56 0.24 -40.38
C SER A 68 35.42 -0.51 -39.66
N GLU A 69 34.76 -1.48 -40.31
CA GLU A 69 33.35 -1.84 -40.06
C GLU A 69 33.08 -3.20 -39.37
N SER A 70 31.82 -3.39 -38.96
CA SER A 70 31.14 -4.65 -38.61
C SER A 70 31.48 -5.29 -37.24
N SER A 71 30.58 -6.02 -36.56
CA SER A 71 29.20 -6.41 -36.90
C SER A 71 28.26 -6.37 -35.67
N SER A 72 26.96 -6.51 -35.91
CA SER A 72 25.87 -6.27 -34.95
C SER A 72 25.43 -7.49 -34.14
N SER A 73 25.10 -7.30 -32.86
CA SER A 73 24.00 -8.00 -32.19
C SER A 73 23.59 -7.28 -30.89
N SER A 74 22.54 -6.46 -30.95
CA SER A 74 21.94 -5.79 -29.79
C SER A 74 20.42 -5.96 -29.82
N SER A 75 19.90 -6.92 -29.06
CA SER A 75 18.46 -7.15 -28.88
C SER A 75 17.88 -6.17 -27.86
N SER A 76 17.71 -4.91 -28.27
CA SER A 76 17.10 -3.86 -27.46
C SER A 76 15.58 -3.80 -27.68
N SER A 77 14.81 -4.29 -26.72
CA SER A 77 13.34 -4.12 -26.69
C SER A 77 12.97 -2.66 -26.48
N SER A 78 12.77 -1.92 -27.56
CA SER A 78 12.52 -0.47 -27.55
C SER A 78 11.04 -0.15 -27.46
N CYS A 79 10.57 0.25 -26.28
CA CYS A 79 9.25 0.89 -26.10
C CYS A 79 9.31 2.35 -26.57
N GLY A 80 9.33 2.56 -27.89
CA GLY A 80 9.44 3.88 -28.50
C GLY A 80 8.11 4.64 -28.52
N ALA A 81 7.84 5.43 -27.48
CA ALA A 81 6.75 6.41 -27.51
C ALA A 81 6.96 7.40 -28.67
N SER A 82 6.01 7.45 -29.60
CA SER A 82 6.01 8.39 -30.73
C SER A 82 4.94 9.43 -30.50
N SER A 83 5.32 10.71 -30.48
CA SER A 83 4.42 11.83 -30.19
C SER A 83 3.32 11.97 -31.26
N SER A 84 2.08 11.71 -30.85
CA SER A 84 0.86 12.17 -31.53
C SER A 84 0.24 13.29 -30.68
N SER A 85 -0.56 14.15 -31.30
CA SER A 85 -1.17 15.31 -30.63
C SER A 85 -2.19 14.91 -29.57
N GLU A 86 -2.20 15.64 -28.45
CA GLU A 86 -3.25 15.57 -27.44
C GLU A 86 -4.62 15.89 -28.05
N SER A 87 -5.47 14.87 -28.12
CA SER A 87 -6.92 14.97 -28.01
C SER A 87 -7.31 14.02 -26.89
N ASP A 88 -8.25 14.42 -26.04
CA ASP A 88 -8.86 13.56 -25.03
C ASP A 88 -9.67 12.46 -25.74
N GLU A 89 -9.00 11.36 -26.09
CA GLU A 89 -9.65 10.11 -26.51
C GLU A 89 -10.11 9.40 -25.24
N GLU A 90 -11.39 9.62 -24.89
CA GLU A 90 -12.12 8.77 -23.95
C GLU A 90 -12.01 7.32 -24.48
N GLU A 91 -11.44 6.39 -23.70
CA GLU A 91 -11.41 4.97 -24.10
C GLU A 91 -12.87 4.48 -24.24
N GLU A 92 -13.26 4.08 -25.45
CA GLU A 92 -14.62 3.58 -25.71
C GLU A 92 -14.87 2.34 -24.84
N VAL A 93 -15.83 2.46 -23.91
CA VAL A 93 -16.28 1.38 -23.04
C VAL A 93 -16.76 0.22 -23.91
N GLY A 94 -15.93 -0.82 -24.05
CA GLY A 94 -16.00 -1.75 -25.20
C GLY A 94 -17.26 -2.62 -25.29
N ALA A 95 -17.98 -2.76 -24.17
CA ALA A 95 -19.30 -3.37 -24.06
C ALA A 95 -20.05 -2.71 -22.89
N THR A 96 -21.35 -2.52 -23.02
CA THR A 96 -22.24 -1.94 -22.01
C THR A 96 -23.24 -2.98 -21.49
N VAL A 97 -23.97 -2.69 -20.41
CA VAL A 97 -24.98 -3.63 -19.90
C VAL A 97 -26.11 -3.95 -20.90
N ASP A 98 -26.41 -3.04 -21.84
CA ASP A 98 -27.42 -3.26 -22.89
C ASP A 98 -26.95 -4.27 -23.98
N ASP A 99 -25.68 -4.67 -24.00
CA ASP A 99 -25.11 -5.63 -24.97
C ASP A 99 -25.25 -7.11 -24.54
N PHE A 100 -25.79 -7.37 -23.33
CA PHE A 100 -25.91 -8.73 -22.76
C PHE A 100 -27.39 -9.14 -22.58
N ASP A 101 -27.81 -10.24 -23.23
CA ASP A 101 -29.17 -10.81 -23.16
C ASP A 101 -29.44 -11.66 -21.87
N ALA A 102 -28.51 -11.69 -20.91
CA ALA A 102 -28.54 -12.56 -19.72
C ALA A 102 -29.08 -11.85 -18.46
N GLU A 103 -29.50 -12.62 -17.45
CA GLU A 103 -29.53 -12.11 -16.07
C GLU A 103 -28.08 -12.17 -15.53
N PRO A 104 -27.49 -11.07 -15.02
CA PRO A 104 -26.10 -11.08 -14.55
C PRO A 104 -25.86 -12.02 -13.38
N GLY A 105 -24.64 -12.59 -13.34
CA GLY A 105 -24.14 -13.37 -12.20
C GLY A 105 -23.51 -12.47 -11.13
N GLN A 106 -22.63 -13.05 -10.32
CA GLN A 106 -21.87 -12.36 -9.28
C GLN A 106 -20.47 -11.94 -9.75
N LEU A 107 -19.94 -10.82 -9.22
CA LEU A 107 -18.52 -10.48 -9.30
C LEU A 107 -17.93 -10.30 -7.90
N ILE A 108 -16.99 -11.18 -7.53
CA ILE A 108 -16.34 -11.17 -6.23
C ILE A 108 -14.89 -10.71 -6.38
N ALA A 109 -14.51 -9.62 -5.72
CA ALA A 109 -13.11 -9.24 -5.57
C ALA A 109 -12.48 -10.03 -4.40
N VAL A 110 -11.51 -10.91 -4.68
CA VAL A 110 -10.94 -11.84 -3.69
C VAL A 110 -9.48 -11.50 -3.34
N GLY A 111 -9.24 -11.23 -2.05
CA GLY A 111 -7.90 -11.07 -1.49
C GLY A 111 -7.27 -12.42 -1.13
N LEU A 112 -6.22 -12.80 -1.86
CA LEU A 112 -5.47 -14.05 -1.62
C LEU A 112 -4.62 -14.00 -0.33
N GLY A 113 -4.38 -12.81 0.24
CA GLY A 113 -3.43 -12.64 1.34
C GLY A 113 -1.96 -12.60 0.86
N PRO A 114 -0.99 -13.06 1.67
CA PRO A 114 0.44 -12.82 1.42
C PRO A 114 1.00 -13.50 0.16
N GLY A 115 0.67 -14.78 -0.04
CA GLY A 115 1.15 -15.55 -1.20
C GLY A 115 0.76 -17.03 -1.12
N GLN A 116 1.31 -17.75 -0.14
CA GLN A 116 1.01 -19.15 0.14
C GLN A 116 -0.49 -19.38 0.47
N PRO A 117 -1.10 -20.47 -0.03
CA PRO A 117 -2.47 -20.87 0.27
C PRO A 117 -2.83 -20.90 1.76
N GLU A 118 -1.89 -21.26 2.65
CA GLU A 118 -2.11 -21.29 4.09
C GLU A 118 -2.33 -19.90 4.71
N GLY A 119 -1.96 -18.82 4.00
CA GLY A 119 -2.25 -17.43 4.37
C GLY A 119 -3.62 -16.93 3.89
N MET A 120 -4.34 -17.70 3.08
CA MET A 120 -5.64 -17.34 2.51
C MET A 120 -6.74 -17.42 3.58
N THR A 121 -7.73 -16.52 3.54
CA THR A 121 -8.88 -16.61 4.46
C THR A 121 -9.81 -17.74 4.04
N ALA A 122 -10.49 -18.37 5.01
CA ALA A 122 -11.47 -19.42 4.70
C ALA A 122 -12.61 -18.93 3.79
N ARG A 123 -12.99 -17.64 3.86
CA ARG A 123 -13.95 -17.01 2.95
C ARG A 123 -13.39 -16.89 1.53
N ALA A 124 -12.12 -16.52 1.36
CA ALA A 124 -11.46 -16.46 0.06
C ALA A 124 -11.38 -17.84 -0.58
N ARG A 125 -10.98 -18.88 0.17
CA ARG A 125 -10.93 -20.25 -0.37
C ARG A 125 -12.32 -20.77 -0.76
N SER A 126 -13.38 -20.48 -0.01
CA SER A 126 -14.75 -20.80 -0.43
C SER A 126 -15.16 -20.04 -1.69
N ALA A 127 -15.03 -18.70 -1.72
CA ALA A 127 -15.43 -17.88 -2.85
C ALA A 127 -14.67 -18.17 -4.17
N LEU A 128 -13.53 -18.86 -4.09
CA LEU A 128 -12.77 -19.33 -5.26
C LEU A 128 -13.20 -20.72 -5.75
N LEU A 129 -13.80 -21.55 -4.89
CA LEU A 129 -14.39 -22.85 -5.24
C LEU A 129 -15.86 -22.72 -5.64
N ASP A 130 -16.55 -21.68 -5.14
CA ASP A 130 -17.93 -21.35 -5.47
C ASP A 130 -18.05 -20.55 -6.80
N ALA A 131 -16.94 -20.14 -7.43
CA ALA A 131 -16.93 -19.31 -8.65
C ALA A 131 -16.64 -20.10 -9.93
N GLU A 132 -17.41 -19.84 -10.99
CA GLU A 132 -17.29 -20.50 -12.30
C GLU A 132 -16.07 -19.99 -13.09
N HIS A 133 -15.81 -18.68 -13.04
CA HIS A 133 -14.71 -18.03 -13.77
C HIS A 133 -13.74 -17.33 -12.83
N ILE A 134 -12.43 -17.53 -13.03
CA ILE A 134 -11.38 -16.84 -12.27
C ILE A 134 -10.61 -15.88 -13.17
N VAL A 135 -10.43 -14.64 -12.71
CA VAL A 135 -9.80 -13.56 -13.48
C VAL A 135 -8.66 -12.93 -12.67
N GLY A 136 -7.42 -12.99 -13.17
CA GLY A 136 -6.23 -12.62 -12.37
C GLY A 136 -5.03 -12.09 -13.13
N TYR A 137 -4.08 -11.52 -12.38
CA TYR A 137 -2.70 -11.38 -12.86
C TYR A 137 -2.06 -12.77 -12.90
N THR A 138 -1.27 -13.10 -13.93
CA THR A 138 -0.67 -14.44 -14.12
C THR A 138 -0.04 -15.00 -12.84
N THR A 139 0.80 -14.22 -12.15
CA THR A 139 1.49 -14.65 -10.91
C THR A 139 0.58 -14.74 -9.68
N TYR A 140 -0.67 -14.27 -9.74
CA TYR A 140 -1.68 -14.54 -8.71
C TYR A 140 -2.47 -15.82 -9.01
N VAL A 141 -2.66 -16.16 -10.29
CA VAL A 141 -3.19 -17.47 -10.72
C VAL A 141 -2.19 -18.59 -10.42
N GLU A 142 -0.89 -18.36 -10.61
CA GLU A 142 0.20 -19.28 -10.25
C GLU A 142 0.32 -19.56 -8.72
N LEU A 143 -0.42 -18.83 -7.88
CA LEU A 143 -0.47 -19.01 -6.42
C LEU A 143 -1.78 -19.69 -5.93
N LEU A 144 -2.70 -20.02 -6.84
CA LEU A 144 -3.94 -20.71 -6.49
C LEU A 144 -3.69 -22.18 -6.13
N PRO A 145 -4.44 -22.77 -5.18
CA PRO A 145 -4.44 -24.21 -4.95
C PRO A 145 -4.86 -25.00 -6.21
N ASP A 146 -4.24 -26.16 -6.45
CA ASP A 146 -4.59 -27.05 -7.58
C ASP A 146 -6.11 -27.29 -7.67
N GLU A 147 -6.74 -27.61 -6.54
CA GLU A 147 -8.18 -27.80 -6.35
C GLU A 147 -9.06 -26.63 -6.87
N VAL A 148 -8.62 -25.38 -6.70
CA VAL A 148 -9.33 -24.19 -7.23
C VAL A 148 -9.19 -24.12 -8.75
N THR A 149 -8.01 -24.48 -9.28
CA THR A 149 -7.75 -24.47 -10.73
C THR A 149 -8.33 -25.70 -11.46
N GLU A 150 -8.66 -26.77 -10.74
CA GLU A 150 -9.33 -27.96 -11.27
C GLU A 150 -10.86 -27.87 -11.22
N GLU A 151 -11.46 -27.04 -10.34
CA GLU A 151 -12.92 -26.86 -10.23
C GLU A 151 -13.47 -25.69 -11.08
N ALA A 152 -12.67 -24.65 -11.38
CA ALA A 152 -13.10 -23.52 -12.23
C ALA A 152 -13.34 -23.91 -13.71
N GLU A 153 -14.37 -23.33 -14.35
CA GLU A 153 -14.73 -23.63 -15.75
C GLU A 153 -13.85 -22.89 -16.78
N ASP A 154 -13.39 -21.67 -16.48
CA ASP A 154 -12.37 -20.94 -17.25
C ASP A 154 -11.54 -20.00 -16.36
N ILE A 155 -10.26 -19.81 -16.74
CA ILE A 155 -9.31 -18.98 -16.01
C ILE A 155 -8.64 -17.98 -16.96
N TYR A 156 -9.08 -16.72 -16.90
CA TYR A 156 -8.47 -15.64 -17.64
C TYR A 156 -7.32 -15.01 -16.86
N ASN A 157 -6.17 -14.83 -17.50
CA ASN A 157 -5.12 -13.99 -16.92
C ASN A 157 -4.40 -13.13 -17.94
N THR A 158 -3.94 -11.98 -17.46
CA THR A 158 -3.09 -11.03 -18.19
C THR A 158 -1.80 -10.77 -17.42
N PRO A 159 -0.71 -10.38 -18.11
CA PRO A 159 0.51 -9.94 -17.46
C PRO A 159 0.33 -8.57 -16.74
N MET A 160 1.43 -8.03 -16.23
CA MET A 160 1.46 -6.71 -15.59
C MET A 160 1.06 -5.59 -16.58
N CYS A 161 0.53 -4.49 -16.06
CA CYS A 161 0.00 -3.33 -16.82
C CYS A 161 -1.26 -3.60 -17.66
N GLY A 162 -1.94 -4.74 -17.47
CA GLY A 162 -3.28 -5.02 -18.02
C GLY A 162 -4.36 -4.99 -16.94
N GLU A 163 -4.45 -3.92 -16.16
CA GLU A 163 -5.35 -3.81 -14.99
C GLU A 163 -6.78 -3.43 -15.36
N VAL A 164 -6.95 -2.45 -16.25
CA VAL A 164 -8.27 -2.03 -16.78
C VAL A 164 -8.91 -3.19 -17.55
N SER A 165 -8.29 -3.67 -18.63
CA SER A 165 -8.85 -4.73 -19.49
C SER A 165 -9.11 -6.06 -18.79
N ARG A 166 -8.34 -6.40 -17.75
CA ARG A 166 -8.61 -7.56 -16.88
C ARG A 166 -9.86 -7.36 -16.01
N THR A 167 -10.10 -6.13 -15.56
CA THR A 167 -11.27 -5.79 -14.75
C THR A 167 -12.52 -5.66 -15.63
N GLU A 168 -12.38 -5.12 -16.84
CA GLU A 168 -13.43 -5.15 -17.88
C GLU A 168 -13.85 -6.58 -18.24
N GLU A 169 -12.89 -7.47 -18.58
CA GLU A 169 -13.17 -8.89 -18.87
C GLU A 169 -13.90 -9.59 -17.70
N ALA A 170 -13.52 -9.30 -16.45
CA ALA A 170 -14.22 -9.86 -15.28
C ALA A 170 -15.67 -9.38 -15.18
N ILE A 171 -15.92 -8.09 -15.45
CA ILE A 171 -17.27 -7.51 -15.44
C ILE A 171 -18.09 -8.03 -16.62
N ASP A 172 -17.51 -8.11 -17.82
CA ASP A 172 -18.20 -8.60 -19.03
C ASP A 172 -18.54 -10.09 -18.93
N ARG A 173 -17.71 -10.90 -18.26
CA ARG A 173 -18.05 -12.28 -17.89
C ARG A 173 -19.23 -12.35 -16.92
N ALA A 174 -19.29 -11.45 -15.93
CA ALA A 174 -20.38 -11.46 -14.95
C ALA A 174 -21.70 -10.92 -15.54
N LEU A 175 -21.63 -9.89 -16.40
CA LEU A 175 -22.77 -9.39 -17.19
C LEU A 175 -23.29 -10.45 -18.18
N ALA A 176 -22.42 -11.32 -18.69
CA ALA A 176 -22.80 -12.50 -19.48
C ALA A 176 -23.46 -13.63 -18.67
N GLY A 177 -23.65 -13.45 -17.35
CA GLY A 177 -24.42 -14.37 -16.49
C GLY A 177 -23.63 -15.49 -15.82
N ASN A 178 -22.31 -15.32 -15.66
CA ASN A 178 -21.43 -16.28 -14.97
C ASN A 178 -21.04 -15.75 -13.58
N ASP A 179 -20.72 -16.61 -12.62
CA ASP A 179 -20.19 -16.20 -11.32
C ASP A 179 -18.64 -16.07 -11.37
N VAL A 180 -18.13 -14.86 -11.12
CA VAL A 180 -16.74 -14.47 -11.41
C VAL A 180 -15.96 -14.06 -10.17
N ALA A 181 -14.78 -14.63 -9.95
CA ALA A 181 -13.81 -14.19 -8.95
C ALA A 181 -12.66 -13.40 -9.59
N ILE A 182 -12.54 -12.10 -9.30
CA ILE A 182 -11.37 -11.28 -9.68
C ILE A 182 -10.36 -11.24 -8.52
N ILE A 183 -9.15 -11.77 -8.76
CA ILE A 183 -8.19 -12.08 -7.69
C ILE A 183 -7.04 -11.06 -7.56
N GLY A 184 -6.64 -10.79 -6.32
CA GLY A 184 -5.50 -9.92 -6.00
C GLY A 184 -4.70 -10.39 -4.79
N SER A 185 -3.40 -10.12 -4.77
CA SER A 185 -2.57 -10.29 -3.57
C SER A 185 -2.99 -9.32 -2.46
N GLY A 186 -2.81 -9.72 -1.20
CA GLY A 186 -3.13 -8.88 -0.05
C GLY A 186 -4.64 -8.78 0.15
N ASP A 187 -5.17 -7.56 0.06
CA ASP A 187 -6.60 -7.25 0.19
C ASP A 187 -7.07 -6.38 -1.00
N PRO A 188 -8.26 -6.62 -1.60
CA PRO A 188 -8.69 -5.90 -2.80
C PRO A 188 -8.86 -4.39 -2.65
N ASN A 189 -8.94 -3.87 -1.42
CA ASN A 189 -9.05 -2.44 -1.12
C ASN A 189 -7.69 -1.74 -0.94
N VAL A 190 -6.58 -2.48 -0.89
CA VAL A 190 -5.24 -1.95 -0.55
C VAL A 190 -4.34 -1.92 -1.78
N TYR A 191 -4.41 -0.81 -2.52
CA TYR A 191 -3.70 -0.61 -3.80
C TYR A 191 -4.01 -1.71 -4.85
N ALA A 192 -5.27 -2.16 -4.89
CA ALA A 192 -5.74 -3.27 -5.71
C ALA A 192 -7.11 -2.95 -6.36
N LEU A 193 -7.69 -3.94 -7.04
CA LEU A 193 -8.67 -3.74 -8.11
C LEU A 193 -10.12 -3.41 -7.68
N ALA A 194 -10.48 -3.44 -6.39
CA ALA A 194 -11.89 -3.26 -6.00
C ALA A 194 -12.46 -1.87 -6.30
N GLY A 195 -11.62 -0.82 -6.24
CA GLY A 195 -12.03 0.53 -6.65
C GLY A 195 -12.27 0.61 -8.17
N LEU A 196 -11.30 0.12 -8.95
CA LEU A 196 -11.37 0.08 -10.41
C LEU A 196 -12.57 -0.74 -10.92
N ALA A 197 -12.92 -1.84 -10.24
CA ALA A 197 -14.10 -2.62 -10.55
C ALA A 197 -15.40 -1.80 -10.40
N LEU A 198 -15.54 -1.04 -9.32
CA LEU A 198 -16.71 -0.16 -9.12
C LEU A 198 -16.76 0.98 -10.15
N GLU A 199 -15.61 1.58 -10.48
CA GLU A 199 -15.50 2.63 -11.51
C GLU A 199 -15.92 2.12 -12.91
N ILE A 200 -15.52 0.89 -13.28
CA ILE A 200 -15.89 0.27 -14.56
C ILE A 200 -17.35 -0.23 -14.56
N ILE A 201 -17.89 -0.69 -13.42
CA ILE A 201 -19.32 -1.00 -13.28
C ILE A 201 -20.17 0.25 -13.52
N GLU A 202 -19.76 1.41 -12.98
CA GLU A 202 -20.43 2.69 -13.22
C GLU A 202 -20.31 3.14 -14.69
N SER A 203 -19.12 3.03 -15.30
CA SER A 203 -18.91 3.44 -16.70
C SER A 203 -19.66 2.57 -17.72
N LYS A 204 -19.83 1.28 -17.46
CA LYS A 204 -20.64 0.33 -18.26
C LYS A 204 -22.16 0.53 -18.10
N GLY A 205 -22.59 1.50 -17.28
CA GLY A 205 -24.01 1.82 -17.03
C GLY A 205 -24.72 0.84 -16.09
N ALA A 206 -23.98 -0.10 -15.49
CA ALA A 206 -24.50 -1.04 -14.52
C ALA A 206 -24.52 -0.41 -13.11
N THR A 207 -24.98 -1.18 -12.12
CA THR A 207 -24.87 -0.82 -10.71
C THR A 207 -24.42 -2.04 -9.91
N ALA A 208 -23.76 -1.83 -8.77
CA ALA A 208 -23.38 -2.87 -7.80
C ALA A 208 -24.58 -3.53 -7.05
N THR A 209 -25.76 -3.52 -7.67
CA THR A 209 -26.98 -4.24 -7.26
C THR A 209 -27.71 -4.85 -8.49
N MET A 210 -27.21 -4.59 -9.69
CA MET A 210 -27.61 -5.19 -10.96
C MET A 210 -26.59 -6.27 -11.37
N LEU A 211 -25.30 -5.98 -11.17
CA LEU A 211 -24.24 -6.96 -10.99
C LEU A 211 -23.97 -7.05 -9.47
N ASP A 212 -24.10 -8.22 -8.87
CA ASP A 212 -23.88 -8.38 -7.42
C ASP A 212 -22.38 -8.35 -7.12
N PHE A 213 -21.92 -7.27 -6.48
CA PHE A 213 -20.49 -7.03 -6.23
C PHE A 213 -20.15 -7.15 -4.74
N ASP A 214 -19.29 -8.12 -4.42
CA ASP A 214 -18.83 -8.40 -3.06
C ASP A 214 -17.30 -8.34 -2.98
N VAL A 215 -16.78 -8.02 -1.79
CA VAL A 215 -15.34 -8.00 -1.51
C VAL A 215 -15.02 -8.99 -0.41
N VAL A 216 -14.22 -9.98 -0.75
CA VAL A 216 -13.70 -10.99 0.17
C VAL A 216 -12.31 -10.56 0.64
N PRO A 217 -12.15 -10.14 1.91
CA PRO A 217 -10.91 -9.57 2.37
C PRO A 217 -9.82 -10.63 2.55
N GLY A 218 -8.58 -10.19 2.34
CA GLY A 218 -7.36 -10.96 2.59
C GLY A 218 -6.46 -10.24 3.60
N VAL A 219 -5.31 -10.83 3.95
CA VAL A 219 -4.35 -10.18 4.86
C VAL A 219 -3.43 -9.27 4.04
N PRO A 220 -3.44 -7.93 4.22
CA PRO A 220 -2.61 -7.03 3.41
C PRO A 220 -1.12 -7.24 3.69
N ALA A 221 -0.27 -6.69 2.80
CA ALA A 221 1.18 -6.77 2.95
C ALA A 221 1.67 -6.13 4.25
N ALA A 222 1.11 -4.99 4.68
CA ALA A 222 1.45 -4.33 5.94
C ALA A 222 1.41 -5.29 7.16
N GLN A 223 0.26 -5.93 7.39
CA GLN A 223 0.07 -6.88 8.49
C GLN A 223 0.90 -8.16 8.29
N SER A 224 0.99 -8.66 7.06
CA SER A 224 1.77 -9.85 6.72
C SER A 224 3.26 -9.69 7.00
N CYS A 225 3.83 -8.54 6.63
CA CYS A 225 5.22 -8.18 6.86
C CYS A 225 5.47 -7.86 8.34
N ALA A 226 4.54 -7.15 9.00
CA ALA A 226 4.66 -6.82 10.43
C ALA A 226 4.76 -8.06 11.32
N ALA A 227 4.00 -9.12 11.00
CA ALA A 227 4.04 -10.39 11.72
C ALA A 227 5.39 -11.12 11.63
N ARG A 228 6.25 -10.77 10.66
CA ARG A 228 7.59 -11.35 10.47
C ARG A 228 8.65 -10.60 11.26
N VAL A 229 8.60 -9.27 11.23
CA VAL A 229 9.54 -8.40 11.95
C VAL A 229 9.15 -8.13 13.41
N GLY A 230 7.97 -8.54 13.87
CA GLY A 230 7.59 -8.50 15.29
C GLY A 230 6.25 -7.82 15.55
N ALA A 231 6.30 -6.61 16.11
CA ALA A 231 5.13 -5.83 16.50
C ALA A 231 5.24 -4.31 16.20
N PRO A 232 5.59 -3.88 14.97
CA PRO A 232 5.72 -2.46 14.65
C PRO A 232 4.35 -1.74 14.53
N LEU A 233 3.33 -2.40 13.97
CA LEU A 233 2.01 -1.81 13.66
C LEU A 233 1.03 -1.82 14.86
N VAL A 234 1.52 -1.54 16.06
CA VAL A 234 0.76 -1.62 17.33
C VAL A 234 0.08 -0.29 17.72
N ASN A 235 0.62 0.83 17.25
CA ASN A 235 0.06 2.18 17.44
C ASN A 235 -0.63 2.68 16.17
N ASP A 236 -0.70 3.99 15.97
CA ASP A 236 -1.31 4.57 14.78
C ASP A 236 -0.35 4.44 13.58
N THR A 237 -0.88 3.98 12.45
CA THR A 237 -0.08 3.58 11.28
C THR A 237 -0.64 4.14 9.99
N VAL A 238 0.23 4.46 9.03
CA VAL A 238 -0.19 4.85 7.68
C VAL A 238 0.46 3.97 6.62
N SER A 239 -0.21 3.80 5.48
CA SER A 239 0.35 3.17 4.29
C SER A 239 0.54 4.21 3.18
N ILE A 240 1.70 4.18 2.53
CA ILE A 240 2.04 5.04 1.39
C ILE A 240 2.60 4.16 0.27
N SER A 241 2.12 4.36 -0.96
CA SER A 241 2.67 3.73 -2.16
C SER A 241 3.63 4.70 -2.85
N LEU A 242 4.81 4.23 -3.29
CA LEU A 242 5.72 5.02 -4.13
C LEU A 242 5.45 4.86 -5.64
N SER A 243 4.37 4.14 -6.00
CA SER A 243 3.94 4.00 -7.39
C SER A 243 3.30 5.29 -7.88
N ASP A 244 4.01 5.95 -8.79
CA ASP A 244 3.68 7.23 -9.44
C ASP A 244 2.77 7.09 -10.69
N HIS A 245 2.37 5.85 -11.02
CA HIS A 245 1.59 5.57 -12.24
C HIS A 245 0.25 6.31 -12.30
N LEU A 246 -0.44 6.44 -11.16
CA LEU A 246 -1.77 7.04 -11.01
C LEU A 246 -1.80 8.15 -9.94
N THR A 247 -0.63 8.63 -9.50
CA THR A 247 -0.51 9.71 -8.51
C THR A 247 0.81 10.43 -8.76
N ASP A 248 0.77 11.74 -8.92
CA ASP A 248 1.98 12.53 -9.18
C ASP A 248 2.96 12.49 -8.00
N MET A 249 4.27 12.52 -8.29
CA MET A 249 5.31 12.50 -7.25
C MET A 249 5.18 13.65 -6.23
N PRO A 250 4.85 14.91 -6.59
CA PRO A 250 4.58 15.96 -5.61
C PRO A 250 3.47 15.61 -4.59
N THR A 251 2.41 14.90 -5.00
CA THR A 251 1.39 14.35 -4.08
C THR A 251 1.97 13.24 -3.19
N ILE A 252 2.87 12.39 -3.69
CA ILE A 252 3.54 11.34 -2.90
C ILE A 252 4.51 11.97 -1.87
N GLU A 253 5.35 12.92 -2.29
CA GLU A 253 6.26 13.69 -1.41
C GLU A 253 5.48 14.43 -0.31
N SER A 254 4.35 15.07 -0.66
CA SER A 254 3.46 15.74 0.29
C SER A 254 2.91 14.77 1.35
N ARG A 255 2.51 13.54 0.96
CA ARG A 255 2.08 12.49 1.88
C ARG A 255 3.23 11.99 2.77
N LEU A 256 4.44 11.85 2.23
CA LEU A 256 5.62 11.45 2.98
C LEU A 256 6.01 12.50 4.03
N HIS A 257 6.13 13.78 3.65
CA HIS A 257 6.38 14.89 4.59
C HIS A 257 5.26 15.06 5.63
N ALA A 258 4.01 14.71 5.30
CA ALA A 258 2.91 14.70 6.25
C ALA A 258 3.04 13.58 7.28
N ALA A 259 3.43 12.38 6.87
CA ALA A 259 3.53 11.20 7.74
C ALA A 259 4.83 11.18 8.57
N ALA A 260 5.98 11.50 7.97
CA ALA A 260 7.31 11.28 8.54
C ALA A 260 7.60 12.07 9.83
N LYS A 261 6.82 13.11 10.11
CA LYS A 261 6.96 14.00 11.28
C LYS A 261 5.90 13.78 12.39
N GLU A 262 4.83 13.03 12.12
CA GLU A 262 3.61 12.97 12.97
C GLU A 262 3.48 11.64 13.75
N GLY A 263 4.58 11.05 14.21
CA GLY A 263 4.54 9.91 15.15
C GLY A 263 4.07 8.56 14.60
N PHE A 264 3.57 8.50 13.36
CA PHE A 264 3.10 7.26 12.73
C PHE A 264 4.23 6.26 12.43
N THR A 265 3.92 4.97 12.55
CA THR A 265 4.66 3.90 11.85
C THR A 265 4.20 3.87 10.39
N ILE A 266 5.14 3.83 9.44
CA ILE A 266 4.84 4.00 8.01
C ILE A 266 5.12 2.71 7.26
N THR A 267 4.09 2.16 6.60
CA THR A 267 4.28 1.06 5.64
C THR A 267 4.48 1.64 4.24
N ILE A 268 5.61 1.33 3.60
CA ILE A 268 5.89 1.71 2.21
C ILE A 268 5.59 0.53 1.29
N TYR A 269 4.63 0.73 0.37
CA TYR A 269 4.24 -0.19 -0.70
C TYR A 269 4.88 0.22 -2.03
N ASN A 270 5.07 -0.77 -2.92
CA ASN A 270 5.67 -0.59 -4.24
C ASN A 270 7.02 0.17 -4.22
N PRO A 271 7.90 -0.06 -3.21
CA PRO A 271 8.97 0.87 -2.85
C PRO A 271 9.93 1.11 -4.01
N TRP A 272 10.21 0.09 -4.82
CA TRP A 272 11.21 0.19 -5.87
C TRP A 272 10.71 -0.34 -7.22
N SER A 273 11.39 0.10 -8.28
CA SER A 273 11.52 -0.54 -9.59
C SER A 273 12.58 0.21 -10.38
N ARG A 274 13.05 -0.32 -11.52
CA ARG A 274 13.93 0.41 -12.44
C ARG A 274 13.37 1.75 -12.96
N LYS A 275 12.06 2.00 -12.83
CA LYS A 275 11.41 3.28 -13.17
C LYS A 275 11.21 4.19 -11.95
N ARG A 276 11.24 3.65 -10.73
CA ARG A 276 10.93 4.34 -9.45
C ARG A 276 12.16 4.50 -8.55
N ARG A 277 13.37 4.41 -9.12
CA ARG A 277 14.64 4.62 -8.41
C ARG A 277 14.64 5.98 -7.72
N ASP A 278 14.37 7.04 -8.48
CA ASP A 278 14.34 8.42 -8.01
C ASP A 278 13.28 8.61 -6.91
N ASN A 279 12.13 7.92 -7.02
CA ASN A 279 11.05 7.93 -6.02
C ASN A 279 11.49 7.27 -4.70
N TYR A 280 12.25 6.17 -4.79
CA TYR A 280 12.84 5.49 -3.63
C TYR A 280 13.91 6.34 -2.94
N GLU A 281 14.84 6.90 -3.73
CA GLU A 281 15.88 7.81 -3.23
C GLU A 281 15.24 9.04 -2.56
N LYS A 282 14.20 9.62 -3.16
CA LYS A 282 13.44 10.74 -2.58
C LYS A 282 12.66 10.36 -1.33
N CYS A 283 12.09 9.16 -1.27
CA CYS A 283 11.45 8.65 -0.05
C CYS A 283 12.46 8.53 1.11
N CYS A 284 13.66 8.01 0.84
CA CYS A 284 14.71 7.92 1.85
C CYS A 284 15.19 9.30 2.31
N GLU A 285 15.39 10.25 1.38
CA GLU A 285 15.73 11.65 1.69
C GLU A 285 14.70 12.29 2.65
N ILE A 286 13.40 12.15 2.33
CA ILE A 286 12.32 12.73 3.15
C ILE A 286 12.24 12.06 4.53
N LEU A 287 12.34 10.72 4.61
CA LEU A 287 12.31 10.03 5.89
C LEU A 287 13.50 10.46 6.79
N LEU A 288 14.69 10.61 6.22
CA LEU A 288 15.90 11.07 6.94
C LEU A 288 15.89 12.56 7.30
N GLU A 289 14.98 13.37 6.75
CA GLU A 289 14.76 14.77 7.20
C GLU A 289 14.01 14.82 8.54
N HIS A 290 13.08 13.89 8.80
CA HIS A 290 12.16 13.94 9.95
C HIS A 290 12.37 12.84 11.00
N ARG A 291 13.13 11.79 10.70
CA ARG A 291 13.42 10.65 11.59
C ARG A 291 14.92 10.52 11.92
N ASN A 292 15.25 9.78 12.97
CA ASN A 292 16.63 9.43 13.30
C ASN A 292 17.16 8.42 12.25
N PRO A 293 18.38 8.55 11.71
CA PRO A 293 19.01 7.47 10.96
C PRO A 293 19.01 6.11 11.68
N GLU A 294 19.08 6.08 13.01
CA GLU A 294 19.02 4.86 13.83
C GLU A 294 17.57 4.30 14.00
N THR A 295 16.54 4.93 13.40
CA THR A 295 15.15 4.44 13.49
C THR A 295 15.03 3.06 12.80
N PRO A 296 14.52 2.01 13.47
CA PRO A 296 14.43 0.68 12.88
C PRO A 296 13.46 0.62 11.69
N VAL A 297 13.86 -0.07 10.62
CA VAL A 297 13.04 -0.37 9.45
C VAL A 297 13.02 -1.87 9.20
N GLY A 298 11.83 -2.46 9.16
CA GLY A 298 11.64 -3.82 8.71
C GLY A 298 11.59 -3.87 7.19
N VAL A 299 12.49 -4.61 6.55
CA VAL A 299 12.53 -4.85 5.11
C VAL A 299 12.05 -6.28 4.88
N VAL A 300 10.90 -6.44 4.22
CA VAL A 300 10.32 -7.76 3.95
C VAL A 300 10.07 -7.94 2.47
N HIS A 301 10.85 -8.82 1.85
CA HIS A 301 10.73 -9.21 0.45
C HIS A 301 9.88 -10.48 0.33
N ALA A 302 9.05 -10.56 -0.72
CA ALA A 302 8.26 -11.74 -1.07
C ALA A 302 7.49 -12.41 0.11
N ALA A 303 6.88 -11.61 0.98
CA ALA A 303 6.23 -12.09 2.21
C ALA A 303 5.22 -13.22 1.95
N GLY A 304 5.48 -14.40 2.48
CA GLY A 304 4.63 -15.59 2.35
C GLY A 304 4.83 -16.34 1.04
N ARG A 305 6.02 -16.28 0.43
CA ARG A 305 6.40 -17.02 -0.78
C ARG A 305 7.66 -17.85 -0.52
N GLU A 306 8.13 -18.60 -1.53
CA GLU A 306 9.33 -19.46 -1.38
C GLU A 306 10.65 -18.66 -1.27
N ASP A 307 10.65 -17.44 -1.81
CA ASP A 307 11.75 -16.48 -1.89
C ASP A 307 11.76 -15.43 -0.75
N GLU A 308 10.92 -15.63 0.27
CA GLU A 308 10.78 -14.72 1.42
C GLU A 308 12.12 -14.39 2.10
N GLN A 309 12.41 -13.09 2.23
CA GLN A 309 13.56 -12.57 2.97
C GLN A 309 13.11 -11.46 3.92
N VAL A 310 13.65 -11.46 5.13
CA VAL A 310 13.26 -10.59 6.25
C VAL A 310 14.52 -10.04 6.90
N GLU A 311 14.70 -8.72 6.85
CA GLU A 311 15.78 -8.02 7.55
C GLU A 311 15.21 -6.87 8.39
N ILE A 312 15.93 -6.47 9.43
CA ILE A 312 15.67 -5.25 10.19
C ILE A 312 16.96 -4.43 10.14
N VAL A 313 16.86 -3.23 9.58
CA VAL A 313 17.98 -2.32 9.31
C VAL A 313 17.73 -0.97 9.96
N GLU A 314 18.77 -0.13 10.05
CA GLU A 314 18.61 1.27 10.42
C GLU A 314 18.13 2.11 9.21
N LEU A 315 17.30 3.13 9.44
CA LEU A 315 16.78 4.00 8.38
C LEU A 315 17.89 4.65 7.53
N GLY A 316 19.07 4.90 8.12
CA GLY A 316 20.26 5.38 7.43
C GLY A 316 20.83 4.42 6.38
N GLU A 317 20.50 3.13 6.43
CA GLU A 317 20.99 2.10 5.52
C GLU A 317 20.10 1.94 4.27
N LEU A 318 18.82 2.36 4.32
CA LEU A 318 17.88 2.22 3.20
C LEU A 318 18.41 2.75 1.84
N PRO A 319 19.07 3.93 1.75
CA PRO A 319 19.58 4.42 0.47
C PRO A 319 20.51 3.42 -0.26
N GLU A 320 21.27 2.61 0.49
CA GLU A 320 22.21 1.64 -0.08
C GLU A 320 21.52 0.34 -0.53
N LEU A 321 20.34 0.01 0.04
CA LEU A 321 19.55 -1.16 -0.35
C LEU A 321 18.84 -1.00 -1.70
N GLY A 322 18.69 0.24 -2.20
CA GLY A 322 17.96 0.59 -3.43
C GLY A 322 18.57 0.12 -4.77
N GLU A 323 19.61 -0.72 -4.74
CA GLU A 323 20.12 -1.46 -5.91
C GLU A 323 20.33 -2.97 -5.62
N THR A 324 19.82 -3.47 -4.48
CA THR A 324 19.96 -4.88 -4.07
C THR A 324 18.77 -5.74 -4.50
N ASP A 325 18.95 -7.05 -4.57
CA ASP A 325 17.87 -8.00 -4.84
C ASP A 325 16.83 -8.09 -3.69
N LEU A 326 17.08 -7.45 -2.53
CA LEU A 326 16.18 -7.42 -1.37
C LEU A 326 15.06 -6.36 -1.49
N VAL A 327 15.24 -5.32 -2.32
CA VAL A 327 14.31 -4.19 -2.41
C VAL A 327 13.77 -4.04 -3.84
N ASP A 328 12.64 -4.69 -4.10
CA ASP A 328 12.05 -4.81 -5.43
C ASP A 328 10.56 -4.36 -5.45
N MET A 329 9.77 -4.85 -6.42
CA MET A 329 8.32 -4.60 -6.48
C MET A 329 7.50 -5.48 -5.52
N THR A 330 8.05 -6.58 -5.01
CA THR A 330 7.40 -7.46 -4.01
C THR A 330 7.76 -7.08 -2.56
N THR A 331 8.80 -6.28 -2.37
CA THR A 331 9.24 -5.81 -1.05
C THR A 331 8.25 -4.81 -0.44
N THR A 332 8.07 -4.89 0.87
CA THR A 332 7.36 -3.90 1.70
C THR A 332 8.31 -3.41 2.79
N LEU A 333 8.33 -2.09 3.04
CA LEU A 333 9.11 -1.50 4.14
C LEU A 333 8.19 -1.12 5.28
N LEU A 334 8.65 -1.32 6.51
CA LEU A 334 7.96 -0.99 7.76
C LEU A 334 8.84 -0.03 8.56
N VAL A 335 8.71 1.26 8.32
CA VAL A 335 9.51 2.31 8.97
C VAL A 335 8.91 2.59 10.35
N GLY A 336 9.70 2.37 11.40
CA GLY A 336 9.33 2.63 12.78
C GLY A 336 9.00 4.11 13.07
N ASN A 337 8.40 4.34 14.23
CA ASN A 337 8.30 5.68 14.81
C ASN A 337 9.43 5.92 15.82
N GLU A 338 9.41 7.08 16.47
CA GLU A 338 10.36 7.50 17.50
C GLU A 338 10.40 6.60 18.75
N ASP A 339 9.35 5.82 19.02
CA ASP A 339 9.29 4.86 20.13
C ASP A 339 9.71 3.43 19.72
N THR A 340 9.85 3.16 18.41
CA THR A 340 10.15 1.83 17.89
C THR A 340 11.61 1.45 18.15
N TYR A 341 11.84 0.30 18.78
CA TYR A 341 13.17 -0.27 19.01
C TYR A 341 13.26 -1.75 18.58
N VAL A 342 14.48 -2.30 18.53
CA VAL A 342 14.73 -3.72 18.27
C VAL A 342 15.04 -4.47 19.56
N TRP A 343 14.41 -5.62 19.77
CA TRP A 343 14.66 -6.54 20.89
C TRP A 343 14.52 -7.99 20.44
N ASP A 344 15.54 -8.82 20.69
CA ASP A 344 15.57 -10.24 20.30
C ASP A 344 15.19 -10.45 18.82
N ASP A 345 15.87 -9.69 17.94
CA ASP A 345 15.68 -9.61 16.49
C ASP A 345 14.23 -9.29 16.04
N ARG A 346 13.49 -8.50 16.86
CA ARG A 346 12.13 -8.05 16.58
C ARG A 346 11.97 -6.55 16.78
N MET A 347 11.28 -5.88 15.86
CA MET A 347 10.74 -4.54 16.06
C MET A 347 9.63 -4.55 17.11
N VAL A 348 9.71 -3.62 18.07
CA VAL A 348 8.70 -3.40 19.11
C VAL A 348 8.32 -1.92 19.12
N THR A 349 7.05 -1.62 18.88
CA THR A 349 6.48 -0.28 19.09
C THR A 349 5.64 -0.28 20.36
N PRO A 350 6.06 0.40 21.45
CA PRO A 350 5.35 0.37 22.74
C PRO A 350 3.90 0.85 22.66
N ARG A 351 2.96 0.06 23.17
CA ARG A 351 1.53 0.45 23.28
C ARG A 351 1.26 1.44 24.43
N GLY A 352 2.31 2.06 24.99
CA GLY A 352 2.23 2.98 26.13
C GLY A 352 1.84 2.31 27.46
N TYR A 353 1.94 0.99 27.60
CA TYR A 353 1.56 0.28 28.83
C TYR A 353 2.45 0.68 30.02
N GLU A 354 3.72 1.03 29.79
CA GLU A 354 4.64 1.50 30.83
C GLU A 354 4.17 2.81 31.52
N THR A 355 3.30 3.59 30.87
CA THR A 355 2.69 4.80 31.47
C THR A 355 1.64 4.47 32.55
N LYS A 356 1.25 3.20 32.68
CA LYS A 356 0.16 2.72 33.56
C LYS A 356 0.56 1.54 34.45
N TYR A 357 1.58 0.77 34.05
CA TYR A 357 2.01 -0.46 34.72
C TYR A 357 3.54 -0.53 34.78
N ASP A 358 4.07 -0.99 35.91
CA ASP A 358 5.48 -1.23 36.18
C ASP A 358 5.69 -2.76 36.10
N TYR A 359 6.57 -3.25 35.22
CA TYR A 359 6.72 -4.68 34.87
C TYR A 359 8.17 -5.12 34.57
#